data_AF-A0AAE3IR58-F1
#
_entry.id   AF-A0AAE3IR58-F1
#
_cell.length_a   1.000
_cell.length_b   1.000
_cell.length_c   1.000
_cell.angle_alpha   90.00
_cell.angle_beta   90.00
_cell.angle_gamma   90.00
#
_symmetry.space_group_name_H-M   'P 1'
#
loop_
_entity.id
_entity.type
_entity.pdbx_description
1 polymer ?
#
loop_
_entity_poly.entity_id
_entity_poly.type
_entity_poly.pdbx_seq_one_letter_code
_entity_poly.pdbx_strand_id
1 'polypeptide(L)'
;MQDIEPHYNWRHIYISEDDAHSPFFGREYSEFEYSNTVYNYYIHPQWDDFGSRTLYCKIIFADYDMHVAIIELIGEWNDAIENDIMTLKYELLDPMHKEGIIHFIFIAENVLNFHSNGKDYYEALFEELNDEGGWAVMLNLSEPAQYEYKLGKLHNYIELMQIHEWRVYKPHHLFKKIESIIDQRLDFK
;
A
#
# COMPACT_ATOMS: atom_id res chain seq x y z
N MET A 1 -2.66 -3.56 -19.52
CA MET A 1 -2.42 -3.00 -18.18
C MET A 1 -1.48 -1.80 -18.21
N GLN A 2 -0.74 -1.60 -19.30
CA GLN A 2 0.16 -0.46 -19.52
C GLN A 2 -0.45 0.93 -19.38
N ASP A 3 -1.77 1.09 -19.57
CA ASP A 3 -2.46 2.39 -19.46
C ASP A 3 -2.90 2.72 -18.02
N ILE A 4 -2.69 1.80 -17.07
CA ILE A 4 -2.95 2.04 -15.65
C ILE A 4 -1.71 2.71 -15.08
N GLU A 5 -1.75 4.02 -14.94
CA GLU A 5 -0.70 4.82 -14.31
C GLU A 5 -0.96 4.99 -12.80
N PRO A 6 0.09 5.09 -11.97
CA PRO A 6 -0.07 5.59 -10.61
C PRO A 6 -0.68 7.00 -10.60
N HIS A 7 -1.32 7.37 -9.49
CA HIS A 7 -1.99 8.63 -9.33
C HIS A 7 -1.03 9.82 -9.40
N TYR A 8 -1.04 10.51 -10.53
CA TYR A 8 -0.09 11.59 -10.82
C TYR A 8 -0.46 12.94 -10.16
N ASN A 9 -1.71 13.14 -9.74
CA ASN A 9 -2.16 14.46 -9.26
C ASN A 9 -1.45 14.89 -7.98
N TRP A 10 -0.80 14.00 -7.23
CA TRP A 10 -0.03 14.35 -6.04
C TRP A 10 1.47 14.48 -6.29
N ARG A 11 1.96 14.29 -7.52
CA ARG A 11 3.40 14.43 -7.83
C ARG A 11 3.95 15.83 -7.57
N HIS A 12 3.10 16.86 -7.57
CA HIS A 12 3.51 18.21 -7.19
C HIS A 12 3.66 18.40 -5.67
N ILE A 13 3.24 17.41 -4.87
CA ILE A 13 3.31 17.38 -3.41
C ILE A 13 4.44 16.45 -2.95
N TYR A 14 4.52 15.24 -3.53
CA TYR A 14 5.50 14.23 -3.16
C TYR A 14 5.90 13.37 -4.36
N ILE A 15 7.19 13.05 -4.42
CA ILE A 15 7.79 12.18 -5.43
C ILE A 15 8.77 11.26 -4.70
N SER A 16 8.52 9.95 -4.74
CA SER A 16 9.31 8.95 -3.99
C SER A 16 10.78 8.91 -4.42
N GLU A 17 11.04 9.08 -5.71
CA GLU A 17 12.39 9.04 -6.26
C GLU A 17 13.26 10.24 -5.87
N ASP A 18 12.66 11.35 -5.44
CA ASP A 18 13.37 12.56 -4.99
C ASP A 18 13.55 12.64 -3.47
N ASP A 19 12.91 11.74 -2.71
CA ASP A 19 12.95 11.71 -1.25
C ASP A 19 14.05 10.79 -0.72
N ALA A 20 15.04 11.38 -0.04
CA ALA A 20 16.20 10.67 0.51
C ALA A 20 15.86 9.59 1.56
N HIS A 21 14.68 9.68 2.19
CA HIS A 21 14.20 8.70 3.16
C HIS A 21 13.30 7.64 2.52
N SER A 22 13.00 7.75 1.22
CA SER A 22 12.21 6.76 0.50
C SER A 22 13.05 5.53 0.18
N PRO A 23 12.50 4.30 0.24
CA PRO A 23 13.16 3.11 -0.28
C PRO A 23 13.39 3.17 -1.80
N PHE A 24 12.77 4.14 -2.50
CA PHE A 24 12.87 4.35 -3.94
C PHE A 24 13.73 5.57 -4.31
N PHE A 25 14.46 6.16 -3.36
CA PHE A 25 15.33 7.30 -3.63
C PHE A 25 16.31 7.05 -4.78
N GLY A 26 16.38 7.99 -5.72
CA GLY A 26 17.29 7.95 -6.86
C GLY A 26 16.92 6.95 -7.95
N ARG A 27 15.72 6.37 -7.93
CA ARG A 27 15.23 5.53 -9.03
C ARG A 27 14.99 6.36 -10.28
N GLU A 28 15.50 5.86 -11.41
CA GLU A 28 15.23 6.40 -12.73
C GLU A 28 14.22 5.49 -13.45
N TYR A 29 13.12 6.09 -13.91
CA TYR A 29 12.08 5.36 -14.62
C TYR A 29 12.23 5.55 -16.13
N SER A 30 12.09 4.46 -16.89
CA SER A 30 12.07 4.54 -18.35
C SER A 30 10.74 5.14 -18.83
N GLU A 31 10.79 6.12 -19.74
CA GLU A 31 9.58 6.66 -20.38
C GLU A 31 9.13 5.83 -21.60
N PHE A 32 9.97 4.90 -22.08
CA PHE A 32 9.76 4.21 -23.36
C PHE A 32 9.82 2.69 -23.27
N GLU A 33 10.49 2.14 -22.26
CA GLU A 33 10.69 0.70 -22.10
C GLU A 33 9.81 0.14 -21.00
N TYR A 34 8.99 -0.85 -21.36
CA TYR A 34 8.17 -1.62 -20.43
C TYR A 34 8.92 -2.89 -20.05
N SER A 35 9.26 -3.05 -18.77
CA SER A 35 10.01 -4.22 -18.27
C SER A 35 9.14 -5.20 -17.47
N ASN A 36 8.15 -4.67 -16.75
CA ASN A 36 7.39 -5.43 -15.75
C ASN A 36 6.05 -5.89 -16.30
N THR A 37 5.56 -7.05 -15.84
CA THR A 37 4.29 -7.62 -16.31
C THR A 37 3.42 -8.16 -15.19
N VAL A 38 2.11 -8.09 -15.38
CA VAL A 38 1.07 -8.76 -14.58
C VAL A 38 0.21 -9.57 -15.56
N TYR A 39 -0.01 -10.86 -15.31
CA TYR A 39 -0.68 -11.78 -16.25
C TYR A 39 -0.13 -11.74 -17.70
N ASN A 40 1.18 -11.56 -17.88
CA ASN A 40 1.84 -11.38 -19.19
C ASN A 40 1.47 -10.08 -19.93
N TYR A 41 0.80 -9.13 -19.27
CA TYR A 41 0.60 -7.78 -19.78
C TYR A 41 1.61 -6.83 -19.17
N TYR A 42 2.27 -6.02 -19.98
CA TYR A 42 3.12 -4.95 -19.48
C TYR A 42 2.32 -3.97 -18.59
N ILE A 43 2.94 -3.55 -17.49
CA ILE A 43 2.44 -2.48 -16.60
C ILE A 43 3.22 -1.20 -16.84
N HIS A 44 2.62 -0.06 -16.53
CA HIS A 44 3.25 1.24 -16.74
C HIS A 44 4.61 1.34 -16.01
N PRO A 45 5.67 1.90 -16.62
CA PRO A 45 7.02 1.93 -16.01
C PRO A 45 7.14 2.71 -14.71
N GLN A 46 6.13 3.53 -14.38
CA GLN A 46 6.08 4.31 -13.13
C GLN A 46 5.69 3.46 -11.91
N TRP A 47 5.27 2.20 -12.09
CA TRP A 47 5.06 1.27 -10.99
C TRP A 47 6.40 0.70 -10.52
N ASP A 48 6.63 0.77 -9.22
CA ASP A 48 7.82 0.32 -8.55
C ASP A 48 7.77 -1.18 -8.26
N ASP A 49 8.82 -1.88 -8.70
CA ASP A 49 9.17 -3.19 -8.18
C ASP A 49 9.80 -3.05 -6.79
N PHE A 50 9.30 -3.82 -5.82
CA PHE A 50 9.83 -3.89 -4.46
C PHE A 50 10.31 -5.30 -4.10
N GLY A 51 10.43 -6.21 -5.08
CA GLY A 51 10.91 -7.57 -4.91
C GLY A 51 9.84 -8.66 -5.04
N SER A 52 8.55 -8.30 -5.07
CA SER A 52 7.48 -9.26 -5.37
C SER A 52 7.44 -9.54 -6.88
N ARG A 53 7.10 -10.77 -7.25
CA ARG A 53 7.00 -11.17 -8.67
C ARG A 53 5.72 -10.71 -9.34
N THR A 54 4.64 -10.58 -8.57
CA THR A 54 3.29 -10.36 -9.11
C THR A 54 2.62 -9.13 -8.56
N LEU A 55 3.18 -8.51 -7.50
CA LEU A 55 2.68 -7.30 -6.88
C LEU A 55 3.69 -6.17 -7.04
N TYR A 56 3.21 -5.00 -7.42
CA TYR A 56 4.00 -3.78 -7.58
C TYR A 56 3.32 -2.65 -6.81
N CYS A 57 4.05 -1.58 -6.53
CA CYS A 57 3.51 -0.47 -5.78
C CYS A 57 3.91 0.89 -6.36
N LYS A 58 3.35 1.97 -5.81
CA LYS A 58 3.89 3.31 -5.93
C LYS A 58 3.63 4.04 -4.63
N ILE A 59 4.67 4.57 -3.99
CA ILE A 59 4.49 5.49 -2.86
C ILE A 59 4.09 6.84 -3.46
N ILE A 60 2.84 7.26 -3.25
CA ILE A 60 2.30 8.49 -3.82
C ILE A 60 2.27 9.65 -2.82
N PHE A 61 2.55 9.36 -1.54
CA PHE A 61 2.71 10.35 -0.49
C PHE A 61 3.44 9.73 0.71
N ALA A 62 4.37 10.48 1.29
CA ALA A 62 4.89 10.22 2.63
C ALA A 62 5.03 11.55 3.38
N ASP A 63 4.72 11.55 4.66
CA ASP A 63 4.91 12.68 5.56
C ASP A 63 5.41 12.17 6.92
N TYR A 64 6.62 12.57 7.27
CA TYR A 64 7.35 12.09 8.45
C TYR A 64 6.93 12.81 9.74
N ASP A 65 6.34 14.01 9.63
CA ASP A 65 5.79 14.73 10.79
C ASP A 65 4.40 14.18 11.17
N MET A 66 3.63 13.76 10.16
CA MET A 66 2.33 13.10 10.34
C MET A 66 2.46 11.57 10.46
N HIS A 67 3.67 11.03 10.33
CA HIS A 67 4.01 9.62 10.40
C HIS A 67 3.16 8.73 9.47
N VAL A 68 2.89 9.18 8.23
CA VAL A 68 1.99 8.48 7.29
C VAL A 68 2.61 8.25 5.91
N ALA A 69 2.33 7.08 5.33
CA ALA A 69 2.55 6.79 3.92
C ALA A 69 1.26 6.34 3.22
N ILE A 70 1.07 6.80 1.97
CA ILE A 70 0.00 6.37 1.07
C ILE A 70 0.63 5.68 -0.13
N ILE A 71 0.23 4.43 -0.35
CA ILE A 71 0.86 3.51 -1.30
C ILE A 71 -0.22 2.91 -2.19
N GLU A 72 -0.12 3.11 -3.50
CA GLU A 72 -0.96 2.37 -4.46
C GLU A 72 -0.35 1.00 -4.73
N LEU A 73 -1.21 -0.02 -4.88
CA LEU A 73 -0.83 -1.39 -5.22
C LEU A 73 -1.46 -1.80 -6.54
N ILE A 74 -0.69 -2.51 -7.36
CA ILE A 74 -1.15 -3.11 -8.62
C ILE A 74 -0.63 -4.54 -8.76
N GLY A 75 -1.47 -5.43 -9.28
CA GLY A 75 -1.05 -6.79 -9.64
C GLY A 75 -1.85 -7.86 -8.92
N GLU A 76 -1.19 -8.97 -8.61
CA GLU A 76 -1.76 -10.09 -7.88
C GLU A 76 -1.10 -10.19 -6.52
N TRP A 77 -1.90 -10.16 -5.46
CA TRP A 77 -1.42 -10.39 -4.10
C TRP A 77 -1.59 -11.86 -3.75
N ASN A 78 -0.48 -12.60 -3.67
CA ASN A 78 -0.46 -14.04 -3.50
C ASN A 78 0.46 -14.49 -2.35
N ASP A 79 -0.11 -14.54 -1.15
CA ASP A 79 0.58 -15.04 0.04
C ASP A 79 0.73 -16.57 0.05
N ALA A 80 0.02 -17.28 -0.83
CA ALA A 80 0.09 -18.74 -0.93
C ALA A 80 1.31 -19.25 -1.71
N ILE A 81 1.84 -18.44 -2.65
CA ILE A 81 2.95 -18.84 -3.52
C ILE A 81 4.18 -17.93 -3.31
N GLU A 82 3.99 -16.61 -3.38
CA GLU A 82 5.10 -15.65 -3.39
C GLU A 82 5.35 -15.03 -2.00
N ASN A 83 4.40 -15.19 -1.07
CA ASN A 83 4.45 -14.60 0.27
C ASN A 83 4.61 -13.07 0.22
N ASP A 84 3.75 -12.43 -0.59
CA ASP A 84 3.85 -11.00 -0.89
C ASP A 84 3.80 -10.10 0.34
N ILE A 85 3.03 -10.46 1.38
CA ILE A 85 3.03 -9.72 2.65
C ILE A 85 4.41 -9.66 3.31
N MET A 86 5.20 -10.73 3.26
CA MET A 86 6.55 -10.76 3.83
C MET A 86 7.46 -9.80 3.08
N THR A 87 7.44 -9.86 1.74
CA THR A 87 8.24 -8.99 0.88
C THR A 87 7.82 -7.53 1.04
N LEU A 88 6.51 -7.26 1.06
CA LEU A 88 5.96 -5.92 1.31
C LEU A 88 6.47 -5.38 2.65
N LYS A 89 6.38 -6.18 3.72
CA LYS A 89 6.86 -5.78 5.04
C LYS A 89 8.35 -5.44 5.02
N TYR A 90 9.21 -6.38 4.64
CA TYR A 90 10.66 -6.20 4.80
C TYR A 90 11.29 -5.22 3.80
N GLU A 91 10.83 -5.21 2.56
CA GLU A 91 11.47 -4.43 1.49
C GLU A 91 10.86 -3.03 1.36
N LEU A 92 9.62 -2.82 1.82
CA LEU A 92 8.92 -1.54 1.69
C LEU A 92 8.57 -0.91 3.04
N LEU A 93 7.85 -1.62 3.91
CA LEU A 93 7.31 -1.02 5.14
C LEU A 93 8.38 -0.82 6.21
N ASP A 94 9.24 -1.80 6.46
CA ASP A 94 10.29 -1.73 7.48
C ASP A 94 11.28 -0.57 7.23
N PRO A 95 11.75 -0.30 5.98
CA PRO A 95 12.52 0.91 5.70
C PRO A 95 11.76 2.20 6.04
N MET A 96 10.49 2.31 5.64
CA MET A 96 9.68 3.51 5.91
C MET A 96 9.38 3.68 7.41
N HIS A 97 9.15 2.58 8.12
CA HIS A 97 8.92 2.56 9.56
C HIS A 97 10.15 3.02 10.34
N LYS A 98 11.36 2.61 9.92
CA LYS A 98 12.62 3.10 10.50
C LYS A 98 12.81 4.60 10.35
N GLU A 99 12.28 5.19 9.27
CA GLU A 99 12.28 6.64 9.04
C GLU A 99 11.12 7.35 9.78
N GLY A 100 10.31 6.60 10.54
CA GLY A 100 9.27 7.13 11.43
C GLY A 100 7.85 7.02 10.90
N ILE A 101 7.58 6.30 9.81
CA ILE A 101 6.21 6.10 9.33
C ILE A 101 5.51 4.98 10.12
N ILE A 102 4.42 5.30 10.83
CA ILE A 102 3.64 4.33 11.63
C ILE A 102 2.20 4.15 11.11
N HIS A 103 1.76 4.99 10.17
CA HIS A 103 0.45 4.90 9.53
C HIS A 103 0.60 4.54 8.05
N PHE A 104 -0.03 3.45 7.62
CA PHE A 104 0.03 2.98 6.24
C PHE A 104 -1.35 2.90 5.60
N ILE A 105 -1.52 3.55 4.45
CA ILE A 105 -2.74 3.47 3.65
C ILE A 105 -2.40 2.80 2.31
N PHE A 106 -2.87 1.58 2.13
CA PHE A 106 -2.75 0.83 0.88
C PHE A 106 -3.98 1.06 0.00
N ILE A 107 -3.80 1.65 -1.17
CA ILE A 107 -4.86 1.81 -2.17
C ILE A 107 -4.78 0.60 -3.11
N ALA A 108 -5.70 -0.34 -2.94
CA ALA A 108 -5.66 -1.67 -3.58
C ALA A 108 -6.73 -1.87 -4.66
N GLU A 109 -7.23 -0.78 -5.25
CA GLU A 109 -8.23 -0.86 -6.33
C GLU A 109 -7.70 -1.55 -7.61
N ASN A 110 -6.38 -1.57 -7.80
CA ASN A 110 -5.72 -2.24 -8.91
C ASN A 110 -5.13 -3.62 -8.53
N VAL A 111 -5.42 -4.13 -7.33
CA VAL A 111 -5.12 -5.51 -6.94
C VAL A 111 -6.21 -6.41 -7.53
N LEU A 112 -5.81 -7.19 -8.54
CA LEU A 112 -6.73 -7.97 -9.37
C LEU A 112 -7.24 -9.21 -8.65
N ASN A 113 -6.35 -9.90 -7.94
CA ASN A 113 -6.64 -11.12 -7.19
C ASN A 113 -5.89 -11.12 -5.86
N PHE A 114 -6.49 -11.78 -4.87
CA PHE A 114 -5.92 -11.95 -3.54
C PHE A 114 -5.99 -13.42 -3.13
N HIS A 115 -4.86 -14.00 -2.73
CA HIS A 115 -4.76 -15.37 -2.25
C HIS A 115 -4.11 -15.40 -0.86
N SER A 116 -4.93 -15.55 0.18
CA SER A 116 -4.45 -15.62 1.57
C SER A 116 -3.75 -16.94 1.88
N ASN A 117 -2.80 -16.93 2.79
CA ASN A 117 -2.22 -18.14 3.39
C ASN A 117 -2.06 -17.99 4.91
N GLY A 118 -0.84 -17.68 5.39
CA GLY A 118 -0.53 -17.44 6.80
C GLY A 118 -0.89 -16.03 7.27
N LYS A 119 -0.73 -15.81 8.58
CA LYS A 119 -1.05 -14.52 9.24
C LYS A 119 0.14 -13.88 9.94
N ASP A 120 1.21 -14.65 10.15
CA ASP A 120 2.33 -14.29 11.02
C ASP A 120 2.92 -12.91 10.67
N TYR A 121 3.05 -12.57 9.38
CA TYR A 121 3.56 -11.26 8.95
C TYR A 121 2.54 -10.12 9.09
N TYR A 122 1.24 -10.41 8.97
CA TYR A 122 0.18 -9.43 9.25
C TYR A 122 0.10 -9.14 10.75
N GLU A 123 0.21 -10.18 11.58
CA GLU A 123 0.21 -10.08 13.03
C GLU A 123 1.42 -9.30 13.53
N ALA A 124 2.62 -9.66 13.08
CA ALA A 124 3.85 -8.95 13.41
C ALA A 124 3.76 -7.47 13.02
N LEU A 125 3.33 -7.16 11.79
CA LEU A 125 3.14 -5.77 11.36
C LEU A 125 2.12 -5.04 12.23
N PHE A 126 0.99 -5.66 12.55
CA PHE A 126 -0.03 -5.04 13.39
C PHE A 126 0.49 -4.74 14.80
N GLU A 127 1.17 -5.70 15.44
CA GLU A 127 1.74 -5.53 16.78
C GLU A 127 2.77 -4.39 16.80
N GLU A 128 3.70 -4.39 15.84
CA GLU A 128 4.74 -3.35 15.72
C GLU A 128 4.14 -1.94 15.56
N LEU A 129 3.16 -1.77 14.66
CA LEU A 129 2.52 -0.46 14.47
C LEU A 129 1.69 -0.06 15.69
N ASN A 130 0.93 -0.99 16.27
CA ASN A 130 0.02 -0.71 17.37
C ASN A 130 0.79 -0.32 18.66
N ASP A 131 1.97 -0.89 18.91
CA ASP A 131 2.84 -0.51 20.04
C ASP A 131 3.28 0.96 19.98
N GLU A 132 3.34 1.55 18.78
CA GLU A 132 3.67 2.95 18.54
C GLU A 132 2.44 3.85 18.34
N GLY A 133 1.23 3.28 18.47
CA GLY A 133 -0.04 3.99 18.22
C GLY A 133 -0.37 4.17 16.73
N GLY A 134 0.35 3.48 15.85
CA GLY A 134 0.14 3.43 14.42
C GLY A 134 -0.90 2.39 13.97
N TRP A 135 -1.18 2.38 12.68
CA TRP A 135 -2.16 1.47 12.06
C TRP A 135 -1.96 1.34 10.56
N ALA A 136 -2.56 0.29 9.98
CA ALA A 136 -2.59 0.09 8.53
C ALA A 136 -4.03 -0.12 8.02
N VAL A 137 -4.34 0.45 6.85
CA VAL A 137 -5.64 0.32 6.18
C VAL A 137 -5.47 -0.14 4.74
N MET A 138 -6.35 -1.04 4.32
CA MET A 138 -6.56 -1.50 2.96
C MET A 138 -7.77 -0.80 2.34
N LEU A 139 -7.52 0.18 1.47
CA LEU A 139 -8.51 1.01 0.82
C LEU A 139 -8.92 0.44 -0.54
N ASN A 140 -10.23 0.34 -0.77
CA ASN A 140 -10.83 0.01 -2.07
C ASN A 140 -10.38 -1.33 -2.69
N LEU A 141 -10.02 -2.32 -1.86
CA LEU A 141 -9.82 -3.68 -2.34
C LEU A 141 -11.09 -4.21 -3.01
N SER A 142 -10.97 -4.89 -4.15
CA SER A 142 -12.12 -5.39 -4.92
C SER A 142 -12.99 -6.36 -4.11
N GLU A 143 -14.29 -6.43 -4.41
CA GLU A 143 -15.21 -7.33 -3.68
C GLU A 143 -14.77 -8.80 -3.67
N PRO A 144 -14.31 -9.39 -4.80
CA PRO A 144 -13.80 -10.76 -4.79
C PRO A 144 -12.57 -10.93 -3.90
N ALA A 145 -11.60 -10.00 -3.96
CA ALA A 145 -10.41 -10.05 -3.13
C ALA A 145 -10.74 -9.85 -1.64
N GLN A 146 -11.70 -8.99 -1.31
CA GLN A 146 -12.19 -8.82 0.07
C GLN A 146 -12.76 -10.11 0.65
N TYR A 147 -13.41 -10.96 -0.15
CA TYR A 147 -13.97 -12.22 0.33
C TYR A 147 -12.86 -13.15 0.86
N GLU A 148 -11.83 -13.39 0.04
CA GLU A 148 -10.64 -14.17 0.44
C GLU A 148 -9.91 -13.54 1.64
N TYR A 149 -9.73 -12.21 1.61
CA TYR A 149 -9.12 -11.45 2.70
C TYR A 149 -9.86 -11.62 4.04
N LYS A 150 -11.20 -11.64 4.00
CA LYS A 150 -12.06 -11.85 5.17
C LYS A 150 -12.08 -13.29 5.64
N LEU A 151 -12.04 -14.27 4.72
CA LEU A 151 -11.88 -15.69 5.06
C LEU A 151 -10.58 -15.94 5.83
N GLY A 152 -9.48 -15.33 5.38
CA GLY A 152 -8.20 -15.31 6.10
C GLY A 152 -8.24 -14.55 7.43
N LYS A 153 -9.32 -13.82 7.73
CA LYS A 153 -9.45 -12.90 8.88
C LYS A 153 -8.32 -11.85 8.94
N LEU A 154 -7.78 -11.46 7.79
CA LEU A 154 -6.67 -10.52 7.71
C LEU A 154 -7.09 -9.08 8.04
N HIS A 155 -8.39 -8.79 7.89
CA HIS A 155 -9.02 -7.54 8.31
C HIS A 155 -8.95 -7.22 9.80
N ASN A 156 -8.52 -8.19 10.62
CA ASN A 156 -8.22 -7.96 12.04
C ASN A 156 -6.89 -7.24 12.26
N TYR A 157 -6.00 -7.25 11.27
CA TYR A 157 -4.64 -6.71 11.34
C TYR A 157 -4.46 -5.48 10.45
N ILE A 158 -5.00 -5.51 9.23
CA ILE A 158 -5.06 -4.35 8.33
C ILE A 158 -6.52 -4.13 7.95
N GLU A 159 -7.08 -3.02 8.38
CA GLU A 159 -8.52 -2.80 8.28
C GLU A 159 -8.96 -2.56 6.82
N LEU A 160 -10.07 -3.18 6.40
CA LEU A 160 -10.67 -2.89 5.10
C LEU A 160 -11.54 -1.62 5.17
N MET A 161 -11.30 -0.68 4.25
CA MET A 161 -12.06 0.56 4.11
C MET A 161 -12.44 0.82 2.65
N GLN A 162 -13.54 1.55 2.44
CA GLN A 162 -14.04 1.92 1.12
C GLN A 162 -14.27 3.42 1.05
N ILE A 163 -13.45 4.12 0.27
CA ILE A 163 -13.55 5.56 -0.03
C ILE A 163 -13.25 5.70 -1.54
N HIS A 164 -14.27 5.50 -2.37
CA HIS A 164 -14.13 5.48 -3.82
C HIS A 164 -13.68 6.84 -4.37
N GLU A 165 -14.08 7.93 -3.71
CA GLU A 165 -13.76 9.31 -4.08
C GLU A 165 -12.42 9.81 -3.50
N TRP A 166 -11.54 8.92 -3.07
CA TRP A 166 -10.26 9.27 -2.42
C TRP A 166 -9.42 10.27 -3.24
N ARG A 167 -9.48 10.22 -4.57
CA ARG A 167 -8.76 11.11 -5.50
C ARG A 167 -9.21 12.57 -5.45
N VAL A 168 -10.37 12.86 -4.87
CA VAL A 168 -10.87 14.24 -4.69
C VAL A 168 -10.14 14.93 -3.54
N TYR A 169 -9.59 14.15 -2.60
CA TYR A 169 -8.91 14.69 -1.43
C TYR A 169 -7.44 15.01 -1.76
N LYS A 170 -6.92 16.01 -1.05
CA LYS A 170 -5.47 16.13 -0.85
C LYS A 170 -4.99 15.01 0.07
N PRO A 171 -3.74 14.55 -0.02
CA PRO A 171 -3.26 13.40 0.77
C PRO A 171 -3.47 13.58 2.27
N HIS A 172 -3.12 14.76 2.81
CA HIS A 172 -3.34 15.09 4.22
C HIS A 172 -4.83 15.05 4.64
N HIS A 173 -5.76 15.43 3.76
CA HIS A 173 -7.20 15.37 4.04
C HIS A 173 -7.72 13.93 3.99
N LEU A 174 -7.20 13.11 3.07
CA LEU A 174 -7.53 11.69 3.02
C LEU A 174 -7.09 10.99 4.31
N PHE A 175 -5.84 11.23 4.73
CA PHE A 175 -5.33 10.69 5.99
C PHE A 175 -6.19 11.10 7.19
N LYS A 176 -6.48 12.39 7.36
CA LYS A 176 -7.32 12.87 8.48
C LYS A 176 -8.74 12.32 8.46
N LYS A 177 -9.30 12.07 7.28
CA LYS A 177 -10.60 11.38 7.16
C LYS A 177 -10.51 9.93 7.64
N ILE A 178 -9.46 9.20 7.27
CA ILE A 178 -9.25 7.80 7.67
C ILE A 178 -8.97 7.71 9.18
N GLU A 179 -8.06 8.55 9.70
CA GLU A 179 -7.74 8.67 11.14
C GLU A 179 -9.02 8.87 11.96
N SER A 180 -9.87 9.82 11.58
CA SER A 180 -11.15 10.05 12.27
C SER A 180 -12.11 8.85 12.22
N ILE A 181 -12.06 8.00 11.19
CA ILE A 181 -12.90 6.79 11.09
C ILE A 181 -12.39 5.72 12.05
N ILE A 182 -11.06 5.59 12.15
CA ILE A 182 -10.40 4.61 13.05
C ILE A 182 -10.65 5.00 14.50
N ASP A 183 -10.43 6.26 14.87
CA ASP A 183 -10.64 6.76 16.23
C ASP A 183 -12.07 6.52 16.70
N GLN A 184 -13.06 6.82 15.85
CA GLN A 184 -14.47 6.58 16.17
C GLN A 184 -14.77 5.11 16.48
N ARG A 185 -14.06 4.15 15.86
CA ARG A 185 -14.28 2.72 16.14
C ARG A 185 -13.71 2.27 17.47
N LEU A 186 -12.60 2.88 17.91
CA LEU A 186 -11.99 2.58 19.20
C LEU A 186 -12.88 3.05 20.35
N ASP A 187 -13.58 4.17 20.18
CA ASP A 187 -14.55 4.68 21.17
C ASP A 187 -15.77 3.76 21.39
N PHE A 188 -16.07 2.84 20.45
CA PHE A 188 -17.19 1.90 20.54
C PHE A 188 -16.79 0.48 21.01
N LYS A 189 -15.52 0.24 21.36
CA LYS A 189 -15.04 -1.03 21.94
C LYS A 189 -14.86 -0.91 23.45
#